data_AF-A0A356NCJ2-F1
#
_entry.id   AF-A0A356NCJ2-F1
#
_cell.length_a   1.000
_cell.length_b   1.000
_cell.length_c   1.000
_cell.angle_alpha   90.00
_cell.angle_beta   90.00
_cell.angle_gamma   90.00
#
_symmetry.space_group_name_H-M   'P 1'
#
loop_
_entity.id
_entity.type
_entity.pdbx_description
1 polymer ?
#
loop_
_entity_poly.entity_id
_entity_poly.type
_entity_poly.pdbx_seq_one_letter_code
_entity_poly.pdbx_strand_id
1 'polypeptide(L)'
;MGGTVLPNHERWEYCVIHVNEDTSQQPSATAASEKLGGSMSPDFIEQQFPDQYRRQPSPHPAEQLGRFLNKMGSKGWMLTNITSLGPLQMYIFRRRKLN
;
A
#
# COMPACT_ATOMS: atom_id res chain seq x y z
N MET A 1 26.45 -47.18 6.95
CA MET A 1 25.17 -46.88 6.27
C MET A 1 24.95 -45.38 6.36
N GLY A 2 25.24 -44.64 5.29
CA GLY A 2 25.20 -43.18 5.27
C GLY A 2 23.77 -42.65 5.29
N GLY A 3 23.47 -41.76 6.23
CA GLY A 3 22.22 -41.02 6.26
C GLY A 3 22.20 -40.01 5.13
N THR A 4 21.26 -40.15 4.20
CA THR A 4 21.01 -39.21 3.12
C THR A 4 20.51 -37.90 3.72
N VAL A 5 21.39 -36.90 3.83
CA VAL A 5 20.98 -35.52 4.15
C VAL A 5 20.23 -35.00 2.92
N LEU A 6 18.89 -34.95 2.98
CA LEU A 6 18.09 -34.31 1.94
C LEU A 6 18.54 -32.85 1.82
N PRO A 7 18.67 -32.29 0.60
CA PRO A 7 19.07 -30.91 0.42
C PRO A 7 18.10 -30.01 1.19
N ASN A 8 18.64 -29.04 1.92
CA ASN A 8 17.85 -28.03 2.61
C ASN A 8 17.07 -27.25 1.56
N HIS A 9 15.84 -27.71 1.23
CA HIS A 9 15.01 -27.09 0.21
C HIS A 9 14.86 -25.62 0.57
N GLU A 10 15.25 -24.74 -0.35
CA GLU A 10 15.11 -23.31 -0.13
C GLU A 10 13.63 -22.99 0.06
N ARG A 11 13.26 -22.68 1.32
CA ARG A 11 11.91 -22.28 1.67
C ARG A 11 11.74 -20.82 1.27
N TRP A 12 10.59 -20.49 0.72
CA TRP A 12 10.26 -19.14 0.26
C TRP A 12 9.06 -18.59 1.03
N GLU A 13 9.10 -17.29 1.29
CA GLU A 13 7.93 -16.52 1.72
C GLU A 13 7.49 -15.64 0.55
N TYR A 14 6.18 -15.49 0.40
CA TYR A 14 5.56 -14.68 -0.66
C TYR A 14 4.73 -13.56 -0.06
N CYS A 15 4.76 -12.40 -0.71
CA CYS A 15 3.96 -11.25 -0.36
C CYS A 15 3.31 -10.71 -1.63
N VAL A 16 2.01 -10.44 -1.58
CA VAL A 16 1.25 -9.87 -2.69
C VAL A 16 0.71 -8.53 -2.24
N ILE A 17 0.90 -7.50 -3.06
CA ILE A 17 0.29 -6.19 -2.84
C ILE A 17 -0.59 -5.85 -4.03
N HIS A 18 -1.68 -5.13 -3.74
CA HIS A 18 -2.51 -4.49 -4.73
C HIS A 18 -2.09 -3.02 -4.85
N VAL A 19 -1.82 -2.55 -6.06
CA VAL A 19 -1.49 -1.14 -6.32
C VAL A 19 -2.76 -0.42 -6.77
N ASN A 20 -3.27 0.46 -5.91
CA ASN A 20 -4.32 1.41 -6.28
C ASN A 20 -3.68 2.64 -6.94
N GLU A 21 -4.08 2.95 -8.16
CA GLU A 21 -3.74 4.25 -8.79
C GLU A 21 -4.67 5.38 -8.32
N ASP A 22 -5.70 5.05 -7.54
CA ASP A 22 -6.70 6.00 -7.08
C ASP A 22 -6.08 6.99 -6.07
N THR A 23 -5.61 8.11 -6.60
CA THR A 23 -4.99 9.21 -5.82
C THR A 23 -6.06 10.06 -5.12
N SER A 24 -7.32 9.62 -5.17
CA SER A 24 -8.52 10.43 -4.96
C SER A 24 -9.03 10.48 -3.51
N GLN A 25 -8.44 9.73 -2.57
CA GLN A 25 -8.85 9.81 -1.17
C GLN A 25 -8.20 11.00 -0.44
N GLN A 26 -8.34 12.19 -1.01
CA GLN A 26 -8.17 13.40 -0.21
C GLN A 26 -9.33 13.47 0.80
N PRO A 27 -9.05 13.80 2.07
CA PRO A 27 -10.10 14.07 3.03
C PRO A 27 -11.02 15.18 2.48
N SER A 28 -12.32 14.91 2.43
CA SER A 28 -13.34 15.82 1.93
C SER A 28 -14.25 16.24 3.09
N ALA A 29 -14.35 17.54 3.34
CA ALA A 29 -15.24 18.09 4.36
C ALA A 29 -16.72 17.86 4.00
N THR A 30 -17.03 17.81 2.70
CA THR A 30 -18.36 17.42 2.20
C THR A 30 -18.71 15.99 2.59
N ALA A 31 -17.79 15.05 2.37
CA ALA A 31 -18.00 13.65 2.76
C ALA A 31 -18.09 13.48 4.29
N ALA A 32 -17.40 14.32 5.06
CA ALA A 32 -17.51 14.33 6.52
C ALA A 32 -18.86 14.91 6.99
N SER A 33 -19.31 16.02 6.40
CA SER A 33 -20.63 16.61 6.64
C SER A 33 -21.76 15.61 6.36
N GLU A 34 -21.69 14.91 5.24
CA GLU A 34 -22.67 13.87 4.88
C GLU A 34 -22.70 12.73 5.89
N LYS A 35 -21.52 12.26 6.36
CA LYS A 35 -21.43 11.25 7.43
C LYS A 35 -22.01 11.74 8.77
N LEU A 36 -21.95 13.03 9.02
CA LEU A 36 -22.55 13.68 10.19
C LEU A 36 -24.03 14.02 9.98
N GLY A 37 -24.65 13.54 8.88
CA GLY A 37 -26.05 13.79 8.56
C GLY A 37 -26.36 15.26 8.25
N GLY A 38 -25.36 16.04 7.83
CA GLY A 38 -25.49 17.47 7.58
C GLY A 38 -25.60 18.33 8.84
N SER A 39 -25.40 17.76 10.04
CA SER A 39 -25.44 18.50 11.31
C SER A 39 -24.36 19.56 11.43
N MET A 40 -23.25 19.41 10.70
CA MET A 40 -22.19 20.39 10.57
C MET A 40 -21.97 20.65 9.08
N SER A 41 -21.98 21.91 8.67
CA SER A 41 -21.71 22.26 7.27
C SER A 41 -20.27 21.95 6.88
N PRO A 42 -19.99 21.64 5.60
CA PRO A 42 -18.63 21.44 5.12
C PRO A 42 -17.70 22.60 5.47
N ASP A 43 -18.19 23.85 5.33
CA ASP A 43 -17.43 25.06 5.65
C ASP A 43 -17.03 25.12 7.14
N PHE A 44 -17.94 24.71 8.03
CA PHE A 44 -17.67 24.67 9.47
C PHE A 44 -16.61 23.61 9.79
N ILE A 45 -16.70 22.44 9.14
CA ILE A 45 -15.74 21.34 9.31
C ILE A 45 -14.35 21.77 8.81
N GLU A 46 -14.24 22.45 7.66
CA GLU A 46 -12.95 22.96 7.16
C GLU A 46 -12.34 24.01 8.09
N GLN A 47 -13.16 24.88 8.68
CA GLN A 47 -12.69 25.91 9.62
C GLN A 47 -12.20 25.32 10.95
N GLN A 48 -12.83 24.24 11.44
CA GLN A 48 -12.43 23.59 12.69
C GLN A 48 -11.22 22.66 12.52
N PHE A 49 -11.03 22.09 11.34
CA PHE A 49 -9.93 21.16 11.04
C PHE A 49 -9.09 21.60 9.82
N PRO A 50 -8.56 22.84 9.81
CA PRO A 50 -7.91 23.41 8.63
C PRO A 50 -6.67 22.61 8.21
N ASP A 51 -5.94 21.99 9.15
CA ASP A 51 -4.76 21.17 8.85
C ASP A 51 -5.12 19.84 8.19
N GLN A 52 -6.34 19.34 8.41
CA GLN A 52 -6.81 18.06 7.91
C GLN A 52 -7.38 18.17 6.49
N TYR A 53 -7.93 19.35 6.14
CA TYR A 53 -8.52 19.61 4.82
C TYR A 53 -7.68 20.54 3.94
N ARG A 54 -6.62 21.17 4.47
CA ARG A 54 -5.60 21.80 3.63
C ARG A 54 -5.05 20.77 2.65
N ARG A 55 -5.28 21.01 1.35
CA ARG A 55 -4.68 20.22 0.27
C ARG A 55 -3.17 20.30 0.38
N GLN A 56 -2.57 19.34 1.06
CA GLN A 56 -1.16 19.05 0.84
C GLN A 56 -1.04 18.39 -0.53
N PRO A 57 -0.03 18.77 -1.34
CA PRO A 57 0.26 18.04 -2.56
C PRO A 57 0.53 16.58 -2.17
N SER A 58 -0.32 15.67 -2.63
CA SER A 58 -0.02 14.25 -2.49
C SER A 58 1.26 13.98 -3.28
N PRO A 59 2.22 13.22 -2.71
CA PRO A 59 3.41 12.84 -3.45
C PRO A 59 3.00 12.11 -4.73
N HIS A 60 3.76 12.32 -5.80
CA HIS A 60 3.48 11.69 -7.09
C HIS A 60 3.36 10.17 -6.90
N PRO A 61 2.36 9.47 -7.48
CA PRO A 61 2.12 8.05 -7.23
C PRO A 61 3.36 7.17 -7.42
N ALA A 62 4.19 7.48 -8.43
CA ALA A 62 5.46 6.79 -8.67
C ALA A 62 6.47 6.95 -7.51
N GLU A 63 6.50 8.11 -6.85
CA GLU A 63 7.38 8.35 -5.71
C GLU A 63 6.92 7.55 -4.48
N GLN A 64 5.60 7.52 -4.23
CA GLN A 64 5.02 6.71 -3.17
C GLN A 64 5.29 5.22 -3.38
N LEU A 65 5.10 4.73 -4.61
CA LEU A 65 5.43 3.36 -4.98
C LEU A 65 6.93 3.09 -4.81
N GLY A 66 7.80 4.02 -5.23
CA GLY A 66 9.24 3.91 -5.06
C GLY A 66 9.65 3.79 -3.59
N ARG A 67 9.12 4.64 -2.69
CA ARG A 67 9.35 4.55 -1.24
C ARG A 67 8.90 3.19 -0.68
N PHE A 68 7.76 2.69 -1.14
CA PHE A 68 7.25 1.37 -0.75
C PHE A 68 8.16 0.23 -1.21
N LEU A 69 8.55 0.21 -2.49
CA LEU A 69 9.42 -0.81 -3.06
C LEU A 69 10.80 -0.83 -2.38
N ASN A 70 11.37 0.33 -2.09
CA ASN A 70 12.63 0.44 -1.35
C ASN A 70 12.51 -0.14 0.07
N LYS A 71 11.40 0.15 0.77
CA LYS A 71 11.12 -0.44 2.08
C LYS A 71 11.00 -1.97 2.00
N MET A 72 10.35 -2.51 0.97
CA MET A 72 10.27 -3.95 0.74
C MET A 72 11.65 -4.56 0.48
N GLY A 73 12.44 -3.94 -0.41
CA GLY A 73 13.81 -4.35 -0.73
C GLY A 73 14.71 -4.40 0.51
N SER A 74 14.62 -3.40 1.39
CA SER A 74 15.38 -3.37 2.66
C SER A 74 15.09 -4.55 3.60
N LYS A 75 13.92 -5.18 3.45
CA LYS A 75 13.48 -6.36 4.22
C LYS A 75 13.78 -7.69 3.50
N GLY A 76 14.53 -7.65 2.40
CA GLY A 76 14.90 -8.80 1.59
C GLY A 76 13.82 -9.29 0.64
N TRP A 77 12.74 -8.52 0.45
CA TRP A 77 11.71 -8.85 -0.54
C TRP A 77 12.15 -8.46 -1.94
N MET A 78 12.02 -9.39 -2.88
CA MET A 78 12.33 -9.19 -4.28
C MET A 78 11.04 -9.24 -5.10
N LEU A 79 10.80 -8.21 -5.92
CA LEU A 79 9.69 -8.22 -6.88
C LEU A 79 9.95 -9.28 -7.95
N THR A 80 8.97 -10.16 -8.17
CA THR A 80 9.09 -11.30 -9.09
C THR A 80 8.13 -11.24 -10.25
N ASN A 81 6.94 -10.67 -10.05
CA ASN A 81 5.92 -10.63 -11.06
C ASN A 81 4.98 -9.45 -10.84
N ILE A 82 4.47 -8.91 -11.94
CA ILE A 82 3.39 -7.93 -11.99
C ILE A 82 2.29 -8.56 -12.85
N THR A 83 1.12 -8.76 -12.28
CA THR A 83 -0.01 -9.39 -12.98
C THR A 83 -1.30 -8.65 -12.67
N SER A 84 -2.27 -8.75 -13.57
CA SER A 84 -3.60 -8.18 -13.37
C SER A 84 -4.59 -9.29 -13.04
N LEU A 85 -5.42 -9.07 -12.03
CA LEU A 85 -6.54 -9.93 -11.68
C LEU A 85 -7.83 -9.11 -11.83
N GLY A 86 -8.44 -9.18 -13.01
CA GLY A 86 -9.51 -8.25 -13.39
C GLY A 86 -8.97 -6.81 -13.46
N PRO A 87 -9.60 -5.83 -12.79
CA PRO A 87 -9.13 -4.44 -12.79
C PRO A 87 -7.97 -4.18 -11.81
N LEU A 88 -7.56 -5.18 -11.02
CA LEU A 88 -6.62 -5.01 -9.93
C LEU A 88 -5.20 -5.36 -10.38
N GLN A 89 -4.26 -4.42 -10.24
CA GLN A 89 -2.85 -4.69 -10.55
C GLN A 89 -2.11 -5.19 -9.31
N MET A 90 -1.59 -6.41 -9.40
CA MET A 90 -0.94 -7.15 -8.32
C MET A 90 0.57 -7.20 -8.54
N TYR A 91 1.32 -6.94 -7.47
CA TYR A 91 2.78 -7.08 -7.45
C TYR A 91 3.13 -8.22 -6.50
N ILE A 92 3.83 -9.21 -7.02
CA ILE A 92 4.19 -10.42 -6.28
C ILE A 92 5.67 -10.37 -5.91
N PHE A 93 5.95 -10.45 -4.62
CA PHE A 93 7.29 -10.49 -4.06
C PHE A 93 7.59 -11.86 -3.48
N ARG A 94 8.86 -12.24 -3.50
CA ARG A 94 9.38 -13.39 -2.77
C ARG A 94 10.59 -13.01 -1.94
N ARG A 95 10.82 -13.75 -0.86
CA ARG A 95 12.11 -13.76 -0.14
C ARG A 95 12.44 -15.15 0.37
N ARG A 96 13.73 -15.40 0.59
CA ARG A 96 14.16 -16.65 1.22
C ARG A 96 13.69 -16.68 2.67
N LYS A 97 13.09 -17.78 3.08
CA LYS A 97 12.79 -18.05 4.48
C LYS A 97 14.07 -18.58 5.13
N LEU A 98 14.68 -17.75 5.97
CA LEU A 98 15.77 -18.21 6.83
C LEU A 98 15.13 -19.07 7.94
N ASN A 99 15.70 -20.26 8.15
CA ASN A 99 15.25 -21.21 9.18
C ASN A 99 15.57 -20.70 10.58
#